data_AF-X1CN64-F1
#
_entry.id   AF-X1CN64-F1
#
_cell.length_a   1.000
_cell.length_b   1.000
_cell.length_c   1.000
_cell.angle_alpha   90.00
_cell.angle_beta   90.00
_cell.angle_gamma   90.00
#
_symmetry.space_group_name_H-M   'P 1'
#
loop_
_entity.id
_entity.type
_entity.pdbx_description
1 polymer ?
#
loop_
_entity_poly.entity_id
_entity_poly.type
_entity_poly.pdbx_seq_one_letter_code
_entity_poly.pdbx_strand_id
1 'polypeptide(L)'
;MASSQTACVNLFLPLLKDPNIVAMILGKVKTDIKEIATDFLDTGFRIEFWDEPDNLLNDHTKVSGTDADIAIAYYDHQGNLNLWLIKHKLTEKEFTTCGGAKSKGRTPSHVCVPASAILDNQDLCYYHSGCNFRYWDITLGDASPFKANRIREYNECPFKGGMNQLWRNQLLATSLESSTSPRWP
;
A
#
# COMPACT_ATOMS: atom_id res chain seq x y z
N MET A 1 -19.20 12.45 13.40
CA MET A 1 -17.86 12.28 12.79
C MET A 1 -18.02 11.27 11.66
N ALA A 2 -17.73 11.60 10.40
CA ALA A 2 -17.82 10.64 9.31
C ALA A 2 -16.52 9.83 9.22
N SER A 3 -16.65 8.50 9.15
CA SER A 3 -15.54 7.55 9.11
C SER A 3 -15.25 7.14 7.67
N SER A 4 -13.99 7.29 7.25
CA SER A 4 -13.54 6.88 5.91
C SER A 4 -13.65 5.38 5.70
N GLN A 5 -13.49 4.59 6.76
CA GLN A 5 -13.70 3.16 6.74
C GLN A 5 -15.18 2.81 6.55
N THR A 6 -16.08 3.42 7.33
CA THR A 6 -17.52 3.19 7.17
C THR A 6 -18.00 3.62 5.78
N ALA A 7 -17.45 4.71 5.24
CA ALA A 7 -17.74 5.15 3.88
C ALA A 7 -17.23 4.14 2.83
N CYS A 8 -16.01 3.61 2.99
CA CYS A 8 -15.47 2.56 2.12
C CYS A 8 -16.35 1.31 2.14
N VAL A 9 -16.71 0.83 3.33
CA VAL A 9 -17.61 -0.32 3.53
C VAL A 9 -18.95 -0.09 2.85
N ASN A 10 -19.58 1.07 3.06
CA ASN A 10 -20.88 1.39 2.46
C ASN A 10 -20.82 1.54 0.93
N LEU A 11 -19.67 1.93 0.38
CA LEU A 11 -19.48 2.07 -1.06
C LEU A 11 -19.30 0.70 -1.73
N PHE A 12 -18.50 -0.19 -1.15
CA PHE A 12 -18.10 -1.43 -1.83
C PHE A 12 -18.88 -2.66 -1.38
N LEU A 13 -19.17 -2.85 -0.09
CA LEU A 13 -19.77 -4.11 0.38
C LEU A 13 -21.14 -4.43 -0.23
N PRO A 14 -22.06 -3.47 -0.42
CA PRO A 14 -23.34 -3.79 -1.06
C PRO A 14 -23.17 -4.34 -2.48
N LEU A 15 -22.15 -3.87 -3.22
CA LEU A 15 -21.84 -4.33 -4.57
C LEU A 15 -21.20 -5.73 -4.54
N LEU A 16 -20.27 -5.94 -3.62
CA LEU A 16 -19.51 -7.20 -3.50
C LEU A 16 -20.36 -8.41 -3.12
N LYS A 17 -21.63 -8.22 -2.74
CA LYS A 17 -22.58 -9.33 -2.50
C LYS A 17 -23.02 -10.06 -3.78
N ASP A 18 -22.89 -9.41 -4.94
CA ASP A 18 -23.22 -10.00 -6.23
C ASP A 18 -22.02 -9.83 -7.19
N PRO A 19 -21.21 -10.89 -7.37
CA PRO A 19 -20.02 -10.90 -8.24
C PRO A 19 -20.26 -10.34 -9.65
N ASN A 20 -21.44 -10.61 -10.24
CA ASN A 20 -21.74 -10.16 -11.59
C ASN A 20 -22.00 -8.65 -11.62
N ILE A 21 -22.76 -8.15 -10.64
CA ILE A 21 -23.04 -6.71 -10.51
C ILE A 21 -21.76 -5.94 -10.24
N VAL A 22 -20.91 -6.41 -9.31
CA VAL A 22 -19.66 -5.71 -9.00
C VAL A 22 -18.68 -5.74 -10.16
N ALA A 23 -18.55 -6.85 -10.89
CA ALA A 23 -17.72 -6.92 -12.10
C ALA A 23 -18.23 -5.93 -13.17
N MET A 24 -19.55 -5.86 -13.38
CA MET A 24 -20.16 -4.93 -14.32
C MET A 24 -19.90 -3.46 -13.95
N ILE A 25 -20.02 -3.10 -12.67
CA ILE A 25 -19.87 -1.71 -12.19
C ILE A 25 -18.40 -1.32 -12.09
N LEU A 26 -17.59 -2.10 -11.36
CA LEU A 26 -16.17 -1.81 -11.18
C LEU A 26 -15.39 -1.96 -12.49
N GLY A 27 -15.82 -2.83 -13.39
CA GLY A 27 -15.27 -2.95 -14.76
C GLY A 27 -15.41 -1.67 -15.59
N LYS A 28 -16.21 -0.69 -15.18
CA LYS A 28 -16.22 0.65 -15.82
C LYS A 28 -15.03 1.52 -15.43
N VAL A 29 -14.39 1.22 -14.30
CA VAL A 29 -13.24 1.97 -13.76
C VAL A 29 -11.95 1.16 -13.93
N LYS A 30 -11.99 -0.13 -13.59
CA LYS A 30 -10.89 -1.08 -13.74
C LYS A 30 -11.23 -2.05 -14.88
N THR A 31 -10.97 -1.62 -16.10
CA THR A 31 -11.52 -2.22 -17.34
C THR A 31 -11.02 -3.63 -17.66
N ASP A 32 -9.94 -4.05 -17.02
CA ASP A 32 -9.39 -5.39 -17.12
C ASP A 32 -10.12 -6.40 -16.22
N ILE A 33 -11.02 -5.98 -15.33
CA ILE A 33 -11.89 -6.91 -14.59
C ILE A 33 -12.78 -7.66 -15.58
N LYS A 34 -12.64 -8.98 -15.62
CA LYS A 34 -13.58 -9.88 -16.30
C LYS A 34 -14.59 -10.46 -15.31
N GLU A 35 -14.11 -10.99 -14.20
CA GLU A 35 -14.93 -11.63 -13.15
C GLU A 35 -14.27 -11.47 -11.78
N ILE A 36 -15.08 -11.46 -10.72
CA ILE A 36 -14.54 -11.45 -9.35
C ILE A 36 -14.07 -12.86 -8.97
N ALA A 37 -12.91 -12.96 -8.35
CA ALA A 37 -12.31 -14.22 -7.95
C ALA A 37 -12.90 -14.69 -6.61
N THR A 38 -14.14 -15.18 -6.63
CA THR A 38 -14.87 -15.59 -5.41
C THR A 38 -14.26 -16.78 -4.67
N ASP A 39 -13.33 -17.49 -5.30
CA ASP A 39 -12.53 -18.58 -4.77
C ASP A 39 -11.27 -18.10 -4.01
N PHE A 40 -11.02 -16.79 -3.96
CA PHE A 40 -9.87 -16.17 -3.31
C PHE A 40 -10.29 -15.14 -2.24
N LEU A 41 -9.49 -14.98 -1.17
CA LEU A 41 -9.83 -14.18 0.04
C LEU A 41 -11.20 -14.59 0.66
N ASP A 42 -11.96 -13.62 1.19
CA ASP A 42 -13.31 -13.81 1.71
C ASP A 42 -14.31 -13.53 0.58
N THR A 43 -14.53 -14.53 -0.28
CA THR A 43 -15.43 -14.45 -1.45
C THR A 43 -15.07 -13.35 -2.46
N GLY A 44 -13.77 -13.14 -2.69
CA GLY A 44 -13.25 -12.20 -3.68
C GLY A 44 -12.85 -10.84 -3.13
N PHE A 45 -12.91 -10.62 -1.81
CA PHE A 45 -12.41 -9.39 -1.20
C PHE A 45 -11.92 -9.60 0.24
N ARG A 46 -11.26 -8.58 0.80
CA ARG A 46 -10.92 -8.49 2.23
C ARG A 46 -10.90 -7.03 2.66
N ILE A 47 -11.56 -6.71 3.78
CA ILE A 47 -11.49 -5.39 4.43
C ILE A 47 -10.21 -5.31 5.28
N GLU A 48 -9.62 -4.11 5.38
CA GLU A 48 -8.37 -3.89 6.12
C GLU A 48 -7.28 -4.88 5.68
N PHE A 49 -7.14 -5.01 4.36
CA PHE A 49 -6.23 -5.98 3.77
C PHE A 49 -4.79 -5.60 4.05
N TRP A 50 -4.06 -6.58 4.56
CA TRP A 50 -2.61 -6.67 4.52
C TRP A 50 -2.23 -8.14 4.30
N ASP A 51 -0.96 -8.35 3.98
CA ASP A 51 -0.37 -9.60 3.50
C ASP A 51 -0.03 -10.58 4.64
N GLU A 52 -0.94 -10.74 5.60
CA GLU A 52 -0.80 -11.69 6.71
C GLU A 52 -0.67 -13.13 6.20
N PRO A 53 0.25 -13.95 6.73
CA PRO A 53 1.18 -13.68 7.85
C PRO A 53 2.57 -13.19 7.39
N ASP A 54 2.75 -12.90 6.10
CA ASP A 54 4.07 -12.75 5.47
C ASP A 54 4.75 -11.43 5.87
N ASN A 55 3.98 -10.36 6.13
CA ASN A 55 4.47 -9.04 6.59
C ASN A 55 5.65 -8.54 5.74
N LEU A 56 5.47 -8.51 4.43
CA LEU A 56 6.50 -8.24 3.42
C LEU A 56 7.12 -6.85 3.55
N LEU A 57 6.37 -5.87 4.06
CA LEU A 57 6.91 -4.53 4.38
C LEU A 57 7.67 -4.47 5.71
N ASN A 58 7.54 -5.52 6.52
CA ASN A 58 7.99 -5.62 7.90
C ASN A 58 7.49 -4.47 8.80
N ASP A 59 6.28 -3.95 8.52
CA ASP A 59 5.74 -2.78 9.21
C ASP A 59 4.50 -3.07 10.07
N HIS A 60 3.95 -4.29 9.99
CA HIS A 60 2.91 -4.74 10.89
C HIS A 60 3.46 -5.14 12.26
N THR A 61 2.87 -4.54 13.28
CA THR A 61 3.12 -4.76 14.70
C THR A 61 1.78 -4.92 15.41
N LYS A 62 1.81 -5.14 16.74
CA LYS A 62 0.57 -5.23 17.55
C LYS A 62 -0.30 -3.96 17.53
N VAL A 63 0.22 -2.82 17.06
CA VAL A 63 -0.44 -1.51 17.19
C VAL A 63 -0.57 -0.74 15.87
N SER A 64 0.15 -1.13 14.82
CA SER A 64 0.14 -0.42 13.53
C SER A 64 0.72 -1.28 12.43
N GLY A 65 0.34 -0.98 11.18
CA GLY A 65 0.95 -1.48 9.95
C GLY A 65 0.34 -0.79 8.74
N THR A 66 0.79 -1.14 7.54
CA THR A 66 0.17 -0.64 6.30
C THR A 66 -0.95 -1.55 5.86
N ASP A 67 -2.12 -0.96 5.64
CA ASP A 67 -3.32 -1.64 5.15
C ASP A 67 -3.94 -0.91 3.94
N ALA A 68 -4.54 -1.69 3.05
CA ALA A 68 -5.58 -1.20 2.16
C ALA A 68 -6.92 -1.25 2.89
N ASP A 69 -7.79 -0.26 2.67
CA ASP A 69 -9.11 -0.27 3.33
C ASP A 69 -9.97 -1.42 2.80
N ILE A 70 -9.79 -1.76 1.51
CA ILE A 70 -10.32 -2.98 0.91
C ILE A 70 -9.37 -3.49 -0.19
N ALA A 71 -9.25 -4.81 -0.30
CA ALA A 71 -8.66 -5.48 -1.45
C ALA A 71 -9.76 -6.26 -2.18
N ILE A 72 -9.78 -6.19 -3.51
CA ILE A 72 -10.73 -6.92 -4.37
C ILE A 72 -9.92 -7.80 -5.31
N ALA A 73 -10.16 -9.11 -5.26
CA ALA A 73 -9.54 -10.10 -6.12
C ALA A 73 -10.42 -10.37 -7.34
N TYR A 74 -9.80 -10.44 -8.51
CA TYR A 74 -10.51 -10.61 -9.77
C TYR A 74 -9.66 -11.38 -10.78
N TYR A 75 -10.31 -12.04 -11.73
CA TYR A 75 -9.64 -12.57 -12.92
C TYR A 75 -9.74 -11.56 -14.05
N ASP A 76 -8.63 -11.36 -14.76
CA ASP A 76 -8.59 -10.52 -15.94
C ASP A 76 -9.12 -11.25 -17.20
N HIS A 77 -9.09 -10.57 -18.34
CA HIS A 77 -9.52 -11.17 -19.62
C HIS A 77 -8.61 -12.30 -20.11
N GLN A 78 -7.40 -12.42 -19.57
CA GLN A 78 -6.46 -13.51 -19.84
C GLN A 78 -6.60 -14.67 -18.85
N GLY A 79 -7.40 -14.50 -17.79
CA GLY A 79 -7.58 -15.49 -16.73
C GLY A 79 -6.53 -15.43 -15.63
N ASN A 80 -5.72 -14.36 -15.55
CA ASN A 80 -4.78 -14.19 -14.45
C ASN A 80 -5.52 -13.68 -13.21
N LEU A 81 -5.18 -14.23 -12.05
CA LEU A 81 -5.63 -13.70 -10.77
C LEU A 81 -4.92 -12.37 -10.51
N ASN A 82 -5.69 -11.36 -10.12
CA ASN A 82 -5.19 -10.01 -9.84
C ASN A 82 -5.78 -9.50 -8.52
N LEU A 83 -5.08 -8.56 -7.89
CA LEU A 83 -5.52 -7.92 -6.65
C LEU A 83 -5.56 -6.39 -6.80
N TRP A 84 -6.73 -5.80 -6.58
CA TRP A 84 -6.90 -4.36 -6.55
C TRP A 84 -6.95 -3.85 -5.11
N LEU A 85 -5.90 -3.14 -4.68
CA LEU A 85 -5.82 -2.49 -3.38
C LEU A 85 -6.41 -1.08 -3.43
N ILE A 86 -7.35 -0.78 -2.54
CA ILE A 86 -8.05 0.51 -2.50
C ILE A 86 -7.84 1.16 -1.14
N LYS A 87 -7.41 2.42 -1.16
CA LYS A 87 -7.40 3.32 0.01
C LYS A 87 -8.42 4.42 -0.19
N HIS A 88 -9.31 4.61 0.77
CA HIS A 88 -10.41 5.56 0.74
C HIS A 88 -10.24 6.62 1.83
N LYS A 89 -10.40 7.88 1.45
CA LYS A 89 -10.35 9.05 2.34
C LYS A 89 -11.56 9.93 2.09
N LEU A 90 -12.27 10.28 3.15
CA LEU A 90 -13.50 11.08 3.08
C LEU A 90 -13.38 12.39 3.86
N THR A 91 -12.94 12.32 5.11
CA THR A 91 -12.91 13.48 6.01
C THR A 91 -11.50 13.98 6.31
N GLU A 92 -10.49 13.18 6.00
CA GLU A 92 -9.11 13.56 6.21
C GLU A 92 -8.68 14.58 5.16
N LYS A 93 -8.06 15.67 5.62
CA LYS A 93 -7.55 16.73 4.76
C LYS A 93 -6.49 16.22 3.78
N GLU A 94 -5.67 15.28 4.24
CA GLU A 94 -4.55 14.71 3.50
C GLU A 94 -4.34 13.25 3.91
N PHE A 95 -3.65 12.50 3.06
CA PHE A 95 -3.07 11.22 3.41
C PHE A 95 -2.04 11.36 4.54
N THR A 96 -1.83 10.29 5.33
CA THR A 96 -1.05 10.34 6.57
C THR A 96 0.40 10.77 6.32
N THR A 97 0.90 11.74 7.11
CA THR A 97 2.32 12.14 7.13
C THR A 97 3.21 11.05 7.72
N CYS A 98 4.50 11.00 7.37
CA CYS A 98 5.45 10.06 7.99
C CYS A 98 5.58 10.25 9.51
N GLY A 99 5.16 9.22 10.25
CA GLY A 99 5.36 9.12 11.70
C GLY A 99 6.83 8.99 12.08
N GLY A 100 7.65 8.38 11.21
CA GLY A 100 9.09 8.24 11.43
C GLY A 100 9.80 9.58 11.55
N ALA A 101 9.40 10.59 10.77
CA ALA A 101 9.93 11.95 10.84
C ALA A 101 9.59 12.67 12.17
N LYS A 102 8.55 12.24 12.89
CA LYS A 102 8.14 12.80 14.18
C LYS A 102 8.46 11.88 15.37
N SER A 103 9.09 10.73 15.12
CA SER A 103 9.35 9.74 16.15
C SER A 103 10.31 10.27 17.22
N LYS A 104 10.00 9.98 18.48
CA LYS A 104 10.89 10.24 19.63
C LYS A 104 12.11 9.31 19.63
N GLY A 105 12.08 8.22 18.88
CA GLY A 105 13.20 7.28 18.75
C GLY A 105 14.30 7.73 17.78
N ARG A 106 14.14 8.87 17.11
CA ARG A 106 15.16 9.40 16.20
C ARG A 106 16.39 9.86 16.98
N THR A 107 17.56 9.50 16.48
CA THR A 107 18.86 10.12 16.78
C THR A 107 19.17 11.28 15.81
N PRO A 108 20.22 12.11 16.09
CA PRO A 108 20.67 13.18 15.19
C PRO A 108 21.08 12.73 13.78
N SER A 109 21.39 11.45 13.57
CA SER A 109 21.73 10.92 12.24
C SER A 109 20.52 10.78 11.32
N HIS A 110 19.29 10.76 11.86
CA HIS A 110 18.10 10.59 11.03
C HIS A 110 17.71 11.92 10.38
N VAL A 111 18.31 12.23 9.24
CA VAL A 111 18.08 13.45 8.49
C VAL A 111 17.13 13.20 7.31
N CYS A 112 15.97 13.86 7.32
CA CYS A 112 14.93 13.68 6.30
C CYS A 112 15.14 14.55 5.04
N VAL A 113 16.36 15.04 4.79
CA VAL A 113 16.70 15.93 3.67
C VAL A 113 18.19 15.82 3.33
N PRO A 114 18.58 16.01 2.05
CA PRO A 114 17.74 15.87 0.85
C PRO A 114 17.36 14.40 0.61
N ALA A 115 16.44 14.12 -0.31
CA ALA A 115 16.10 12.74 -0.65
C ALA A 115 17.32 11.95 -1.15
N SER A 116 18.21 12.59 -1.92
CA SER A 116 19.45 11.98 -2.41
C SER A 116 20.31 11.38 -1.29
N ALA A 117 20.43 12.07 -0.15
CA ALA A 117 21.22 11.58 0.97
C ALA A 117 20.64 10.26 1.53
N ILE A 118 19.31 10.13 1.57
CA ILE A 118 18.64 8.90 2.04
C ILE A 118 18.79 7.77 1.01
N LEU A 119 18.78 8.08 -0.28
CA LEU A 119 19.05 7.09 -1.32
C LEU A 119 20.49 6.57 -1.25
N ASP A 120 21.44 7.44 -0.92
CA ASP A 120 22.86 7.08 -0.77
C ASP A 120 23.14 6.35 0.57
N ASN A 121 22.36 6.66 1.61
CA ASN A 121 22.42 5.99 2.90
C ASN A 121 21.02 5.91 3.55
N GLN A 122 20.39 4.74 3.45
CA GLN A 122 19.03 4.52 3.94
C GLN A 122 18.91 4.61 5.47
N ASP A 123 20.01 4.42 6.22
CA ASP A 123 20.03 4.52 7.68
C ASP A 123 19.80 5.95 8.19
N LEU A 124 19.86 6.95 7.31
CA LEU A 124 19.39 8.31 7.60
C LEU A 124 17.86 8.39 7.74
N CYS A 125 17.12 7.35 7.33
CA CYS A 125 15.68 7.25 7.55
C CYS A 125 15.38 6.39 8.78
N TYR A 126 14.63 6.96 9.74
CA TYR A 126 14.24 6.23 10.95
C TYR A 126 13.38 4.99 10.67
N TYR A 127 12.54 5.01 9.63
CA TYR A 127 11.78 3.82 9.24
C TYR A 127 12.70 2.65 8.82
N HIS A 128 13.87 2.94 8.27
CA HIS A 128 14.84 1.92 7.92
C HIS A 128 15.64 1.48 9.16
N SER A 129 16.55 2.32 9.67
CA SER A 129 17.49 1.91 10.72
C SER A 129 16.87 1.75 12.11
N GLY A 130 15.80 2.48 12.40
CA GLY A 130 15.14 2.47 13.71
C GLY A 130 13.96 1.50 13.80
N CYS A 131 13.26 1.26 12.69
CA CYS A 131 12.07 0.39 12.65
C CYS A 131 12.28 -0.91 11.86
N ASN A 132 13.35 -1.01 11.07
CA ASN A 132 13.61 -2.13 10.16
C ASN A 132 12.50 -2.35 9.11
N PHE A 133 11.78 -1.28 8.73
CA PHE A 133 10.77 -1.36 7.67
C PHE A 133 11.46 -1.42 6.32
N ARG A 134 10.93 -2.23 5.42
CA ARG A 134 11.51 -2.51 4.10
C ARG A 134 11.20 -1.45 3.04
N TYR A 135 10.70 -0.27 3.44
CA TYR A 135 10.17 0.70 2.50
C TYR A 135 11.21 1.16 1.47
N TRP A 136 12.44 1.43 1.92
CA TRP A 136 13.51 1.88 1.03
C TRP A 136 14.11 0.73 0.21
N ASP A 137 14.25 -0.47 0.80
CA ASP A 137 14.65 -1.68 0.07
C ASP A 137 13.75 -1.94 -1.13
N ILE A 138 12.42 -1.88 -0.93
CA ILE A 138 11.45 -2.12 -2.00
C ILE A 138 11.42 -0.94 -2.97
N THR A 139 11.53 0.29 -2.48
CA THR A 139 11.60 1.49 -3.34
C THR A 139 12.81 1.47 -4.27
N LEU A 140 13.91 0.84 -3.87
CA LEU A 140 15.16 0.77 -4.62
C LEU A 140 15.38 -0.57 -5.34
N GLY A 141 14.52 -1.55 -5.11
CA GLY A 141 14.59 -2.88 -5.73
C GLY A 141 14.18 -2.89 -7.20
N ASP A 142 14.50 -3.98 -7.90
CA ASP A 142 14.31 -4.11 -9.35
C ASP A 142 12.83 -4.04 -9.77
N ALA A 143 11.93 -4.56 -8.94
CA ALA A 143 10.48 -4.52 -9.17
C ALA A 143 9.84 -3.17 -8.79
N SER A 144 10.63 -2.19 -8.34
CA SER A 144 10.10 -0.92 -7.86
C SER A 144 9.38 -0.15 -8.98
N PRO A 145 8.14 0.34 -8.74
CA PRO A 145 7.47 1.23 -9.67
C PRO A 145 8.06 2.65 -9.62
N PHE A 146 8.95 2.94 -8.66
CA PHE A 146 9.51 4.26 -8.46
C PHE A 146 10.86 4.43 -9.17
N LYS A 147 11.02 5.55 -9.86
CA LYS A 147 12.27 5.89 -10.54
C LYS A 147 13.22 6.57 -9.56
N ALA A 148 14.25 5.87 -9.08
CA ALA A 148 15.22 6.41 -8.12
C ALA A 148 15.82 7.76 -8.54
N ASN A 149 16.13 7.95 -9.83
CA ASN A 149 16.64 9.23 -10.35
C ASN A 149 15.65 10.39 -10.15
N ARG A 150 14.35 10.14 -10.28
CA ARG A 150 13.31 11.15 -9.98
C ARG A 150 13.20 11.43 -8.50
N ILE A 151 13.38 10.41 -7.65
CA ILE A 151 13.37 10.61 -6.20
C ILE A 151 14.56 11.48 -5.78
N ARG A 152 15.72 11.27 -6.40
CA ARG A 152 16.95 12.02 -6.10
C ARG A 152 16.81 13.53 -6.35
N GLU A 153 15.91 13.95 -7.24
CA GLU A 153 15.62 15.36 -7.55
C GLU A 153 14.86 16.09 -6.40
N TYR A 154 14.29 15.39 -5.43
CA TYR A 154 13.56 16.04 -4.32
C TYR A 154 14.51 16.62 -3.26
N ASN A 155 14.28 17.90 -2.93
CA ASN A 155 14.97 18.59 -1.84
C ASN A 155 14.57 18.09 -0.44
N GLU A 156 13.47 17.34 -0.33
CA GLU A 156 13.01 16.73 0.93
C GLU A 156 12.69 15.25 0.77
N CYS A 157 12.68 14.51 1.89
CA CYS A 157 12.24 13.12 1.93
C CYS A 157 10.78 12.97 1.46
N PRO A 158 10.49 12.09 0.49
CA PRO A 158 9.14 11.91 -0.05
C PRO A 158 8.14 11.40 0.99
N PHE A 159 8.60 10.73 2.05
CA PHE A 159 7.73 10.28 3.13
C PHE A 159 7.29 11.42 4.07
N LYS A 160 8.05 12.52 4.17
CA LYS A 160 7.75 13.57 5.15
C LYS A 160 6.41 14.27 4.88
N GLY A 161 6.03 14.40 3.61
CA GLY A 161 4.76 15.00 3.18
C GLY A 161 3.55 14.06 3.30
N GLY A 162 2.43 14.44 2.67
CA GLY A 162 1.19 13.65 2.68
C GLY A 162 1.27 12.34 1.88
N MET A 163 2.29 12.14 1.04
CA MET A 163 2.36 10.98 0.14
C MET A 163 2.76 9.66 0.81
N ASN A 164 3.18 9.66 2.08
CA ASN A 164 3.67 8.47 2.77
C ASN A 164 2.68 7.30 2.75
N GLN A 165 1.38 7.54 2.97
CA GLN A 165 0.40 6.46 2.92
C GLN A 165 0.28 5.84 1.52
N LEU A 166 0.16 6.67 0.48
CA LEU A 166 0.08 6.19 -0.90
C LEU A 166 1.34 5.42 -1.31
N TRP A 167 2.51 5.90 -0.88
CA TRP A 167 3.77 5.23 -1.15
C TRP A 167 3.81 3.84 -0.54
N ARG A 168 3.49 3.70 0.76
CA ARG A 168 3.49 2.39 1.42
C ARG A 168 2.47 1.42 0.84
N ASN A 169 1.27 1.90 0.46
CA ASN A 169 0.27 1.07 -0.21
C ASN A 169 0.75 0.58 -1.58
N GLN A 170 1.48 1.42 -2.33
CA GLN A 170 2.12 0.99 -3.58
C GLN A 170 3.22 -0.04 -3.33
N LEU A 171 4.03 0.14 -2.28
CA LEU A 171 5.06 -0.84 -1.91
C LEU A 171 4.43 -2.17 -1.49
N LEU A 172 3.30 -2.16 -0.78
CA LEU A 172 2.55 -3.38 -0.45
C LEU A 172 2.14 -4.12 -1.73
N ALA A 173 1.55 -3.42 -2.70
CA ALA A 173 1.19 -4.01 -3.99
C ALA A 173 2.40 -4.61 -4.72
N THR A 174 3.50 -3.87 -4.80
CA THR A 174 4.74 -4.33 -5.44
C THR A 174 5.35 -5.55 -4.73
N SER A 175 5.30 -5.58 -3.40
CA SER A 175 5.78 -6.73 -2.63
C SER A 175 4.95 -7.98 -2.83
N LEU A 176 3.61 -7.84 -2.94
CA LEU A 176 2.71 -8.96 -3.23
C LEU A 176 3.00 -9.55 -4.61
N GLU A 177 3.07 -8.71 -5.64
CA GLU A 177 3.35 -9.11 -7.02
C GLU A 177 4.74 -9.77 -7.18
N SER A 178 5.71 -9.36 -6.35
CA SER A 178 7.05 -9.96 -6.34
C SER A 178 7.19 -11.13 -5.37
N SER A 179 6.13 -11.50 -4.65
CA SER A 179 6.19 -12.52 -3.62
C SER A 179 6.30 -13.91 -4.23
N THR A 180 7.15 -14.76 -3.67
CA THR A 180 7.18 -16.19 -4.00
C THR A 180 6.17 -17.00 -3.19
N SER A 181 5.40 -16.34 -2.32
CA SER A 181 4.36 -16.97 -1.52
C SER A 181 3.21 -17.38 -2.43
N PRO A 182 2.75 -18.65 -2.41
CA PRO A 182 1.60 -19.09 -3.20
C PRO A 182 0.28 -18.47 -2.73
N ARG A 183 0.30 -17.64 -1.67
CA ARG A 183 -0.88 -16.95 -1.13
C ARG A 183 -1.28 -15.74 -1.95
N TRP A 184 -0.36 -15.15 -2.71
CA TRP A 184 -0.57 -13.88 -3.38
C TRP A 184 -0.46 -14.05 -4.90
N PRO A 185 -1.29 -13.34 -5.67
CA PRO A 185 -1.20 -13.32 -7.13
C PRO A 185 0.04 -12.58 -7.62
#